data_AF-A0A5N7J8A6-F1
#
_entry.id   AF-A0A5N7J8A6-F1
#
_cell.length_a   1.000
_cell.length_b   1.000
_cell.length_c   1.000
_cell.angle_alpha   90.00
_cell.angle_beta   90.00
_cell.angle_gamma   90.00
#
_symmetry.space_group_name_H-M   'P 1'
#
loop_
_entity.id
_entity.type
_entity.pdbx_description
1 polymer ?
#
loop_
_entity_poly.entity_id
_entity_poly.type
_entity_poly.pdbx_seq_one_letter_code
_entity_poly.pdbx_strand_id
1 'polypeptide(L)'
;PDGQIVYIKNDPIKSGGGGKKVELNKQQKNYNKAVEESKNGNKGAGEAVVNRKGIEYPKIDVEGYGEVELPKGPYTPNNTKILRPNFTTKVKKGFKEWWIAQGRIWPEGEVNIHHIKPLSKGGDNSFENLVPLIQPEEHQPFTNWWRSYP
;
A
#
# COMPACT_ATOMS: atom_id res chain seq x y z
N PRO A 1 30.84 41.09 2.12
CA PRO A 1 31.85 40.52 3.01
C PRO A 1 31.23 40.12 4.36
N ASP A 2 31.57 39.02 5.02
CA ASP A 2 32.17 37.73 4.69
C ASP A 2 31.87 36.90 5.96
N GLY A 3 31.64 35.60 5.81
CA GLY A 3 31.03 34.77 6.87
C GLY A 3 31.87 34.52 8.12
N GLN A 4 31.27 33.81 9.07
CA GLN A 4 31.98 32.75 9.78
C GLN A 4 31.02 31.69 10.33
N ILE A 5 31.36 30.43 10.04
CA ILE A 5 30.73 29.19 10.51
C ILE A 5 31.32 28.86 11.89
N VAL A 6 30.47 28.42 12.85
CA VAL A 6 30.93 27.75 14.07
C VAL A 6 30.27 26.38 14.19
N TYR A 7 31.11 25.35 14.28
CA TYR A 7 30.77 23.94 14.44
C TYR A 7 30.35 23.66 15.90
N ILE A 8 29.22 22.98 16.11
CA ILE A 8 28.93 22.30 17.38
C ILE A 8 29.06 20.80 17.18
N LYS A 9 29.89 20.21 18.04
CA LYS A 9 30.37 18.84 18.04
C LYS A 9 29.23 17.86 18.38
N ASN A 10 29.34 16.67 17.80
CA ASN A 10 28.45 15.53 18.02
C ASN A 10 28.48 15.08 19.49
N ASP A 11 27.36 15.21 20.18
CA ASP A 11 27.05 14.42 21.38
C ASP A 11 26.14 13.23 20.98
N PRO A 12 26.39 12.02 21.48
CA PRO A 12 25.58 10.85 21.15
C PRO A 12 24.18 10.98 21.77
N ILE A 13 23.15 11.01 20.91
CA ILE A 13 21.75 10.93 21.35
C ILE A 13 21.53 9.55 21.98
N LYS A 14 21.35 9.56 23.30
CA LYS A 14 20.93 8.41 24.11
C LYS A 14 19.68 7.78 23.50
N SER A 15 19.75 6.48 23.19
CA SER A 15 18.64 5.65 22.74
C SER A 15 17.61 5.50 23.87
N GLY A 16 16.64 6.41 23.92
CA GLY A 16 15.49 6.37 24.82
C GLY A 16 14.20 6.36 24.03
N GLY A 17 13.99 5.32 23.22
CA GLY A 17 12.73 5.09 22.51
C GLY A 17 12.07 3.83 23.05
N GLY A 18 11.18 3.98 24.03
CA GLY A 18 10.30 2.91 24.48
C GLY A 18 9.36 2.50 23.35
N GLY A 19 9.84 1.62 22.48
CA GLY A 19 9.02 0.98 21.46
C GLY A 19 8.07 -0.01 22.14
N LYS A 20 6.77 0.30 22.14
CA LYS A 20 5.75 -0.74 22.34
C LYS A 20 6.07 -1.88 21.36
N LYS A 21 6.35 -3.07 21.87
CA LYS A 21 6.38 -4.29 21.04
C LYS A 21 4.98 -4.47 20.48
N VAL A 22 4.76 -4.09 19.23
CA VAL A 22 3.56 -4.44 18.50
C VAL A 22 3.64 -5.94 18.24
N GLU A 23 2.79 -6.71 18.89
CA GLU A 23 2.72 -8.14 18.64
C GLU A 23 2.17 -8.35 17.22
N LEU A 24 3.03 -8.84 16.33
CA LEU A 24 2.62 -9.12 14.95
C LEU A 24 1.54 -10.21 14.96
N ASN A 25 0.43 -9.96 14.26
CA ASN A 25 -0.62 -10.96 14.09
C ASN A 25 -0.09 -12.17 13.29
N LYS A 26 -0.79 -13.30 13.38
CA LYS A 26 -0.37 -14.59 12.79
C LYS A 26 -0.18 -14.48 11.27
N GLN A 27 -1.00 -13.69 10.59
CA GLN A 27 -0.92 -13.48 9.15
C GLN A 27 0.32 -12.68 8.74
N GLN A 28 0.65 -11.60 9.46
CA GLN A 28 1.86 -10.81 9.24
C GLN A 28 3.13 -11.61 9.56
N LYS A 29 3.09 -12.46 10.59
CA LYS A 29 4.17 -13.41 10.89
C LYS A 29 4.37 -14.41 9.75
N ASN A 30 3.28 -14.99 9.23
CA ASN A 30 3.32 -15.92 8.11
C ASN A 30 3.85 -15.26 6.83
N TYR A 31 3.41 -14.04 6.55
CA TYR A 31 3.93 -13.25 5.43
C TYR A 31 5.43 -13.00 5.56
N ASN A 32 5.90 -12.56 6.74
CA ASN A 32 7.34 -12.33 6.97
C ASN A 32 8.15 -13.63 6.85
N LYS A 33 7.59 -14.77 7.29
CA LYS A 33 8.21 -16.08 7.14
C LYS A 33 8.33 -16.51 5.68
N ALA A 34 7.25 -16.36 4.90
CA ALA A 34 7.25 -16.64 3.47
C ALA A 34 8.27 -15.77 2.70
N VAL A 35 8.48 -14.53 3.14
CA VAL A 35 9.52 -13.62 2.61
C VAL A 35 10.94 -14.11 2.89
N GLU A 36 11.20 -14.76 4.03
CA GLU A 36 12.51 -15.36 4.30
C GLU A 36 12.72 -16.66 3.51
N GLU A 37 11.65 -17.43 3.31
CA GLU A 37 11.68 -18.69 2.56
C GLU A 37 11.79 -18.48 1.03
N SER A 38 11.21 -17.40 0.48
CA SER A 38 11.24 -17.10 -0.95
C SER A 38 12.58 -16.55 -1.46
N LYS A 39 13.50 -16.15 -0.56
CA LYS A 39 14.84 -15.68 -0.93
C LYS A 39 15.73 -16.75 -1.58
N ASN A 40 15.31 -18.02 -1.63
CA ASN A 40 16.15 -19.14 -2.08
C ASN A 40 15.56 -19.98 -3.23
N GLY A 41 14.49 -19.54 -3.90
CA GLY A 41 13.76 -20.35 -4.89
C GLY A 41 13.88 -19.86 -6.33
N ASN A 42 14.52 -20.66 -7.17
CA ASN A 42 14.73 -20.47 -8.60
C ASN A 42 13.42 -20.50 -9.44
N LYS A 43 13.52 -19.87 -10.62
CA LYS A 43 12.53 -19.62 -11.69
C LYS A 43 11.63 -20.80 -12.11
N GLY A 44 10.36 -20.48 -12.41
CA GLY A 44 9.60 -21.10 -13.50
C GLY A 44 8.17 -21.57 -13.19
N ALA A 45 7.19 -20.65 -13.21
CA ALA A 45 5.80 -20.85 -13.63
C ALA A 45 5.09 -19.48 -13.60
N GLY A 46 4.74 -18.91 -14.76
CA GLY A 46 4.06 -17.61 -14.93
C GLY A 46 4.58 -16.52 -13.99
N GLU A 47 5.72 -15.89 -14.30
CA GLU A 47 6.48 -15.00 -13.39
C GLU A 47 5.56 -14.15 -12.51
N ALA A 48 5.42 -14.57 -11.24
CA ALA A 48 4.73 -13.79 -10.24
C ALA A 48 5.37 -12.40 -10.22
N VAL A 49 4.56 -11.36 -10.45
CA VAL A 49 5.09 -10.00 -10.50
C VAL A 49 5.54 -9.63 -9.09
N VAL A 50 6.85 -9.52 -8.92
CA VAL A 50 7.48 -9.12 -7.67
C VAL A 50 7.89 -7.66 -7.71
N ASN A 51 7.88 -7.02 -6.54
CA ASN A 51 8.48 -5.70 -6.37
C ASN A 51 10.01 -5.79 -6.20
N ARG A 52 10.70 -4.65 -6.00
CA ARG A 52 12.17 -4.59 -5.85
C ARG A 52 12.71 -5.37 -4.64
N LYS A 53 11.84 -5.83 -3.73
CA LYS A 53 12.20 -6.66 -2.57
C LYS A 53 11.94 -8.16 -2.80
N GLY A 54 11.57 -8.57 -4.01
CA GLY A 54 11.23 -9.96 -4.31
C GLY A 54 9.89 -10.42 -3.73
N ILE A 55 9.02 -9.47 -3.37
CA ILE A 55 7.72 -9.77 -2.76
C ILE A 55 6.65 -9.76 -3.86
N GLU A 56 5.85 -10.83 -3.92
CA GLU A 56 4.68 -10.95 -4.80
C GLU A 56 3.58 -9.93 -4.46
N TYR A 57 2.75 -9.61 -5.45
CA TYR A 57 1.57 -8.78 -5.24
C TYR A 57 0.62 -9.43 -4.20
N PRO A 58 0.02 -8.67 -3.26
CA PRO A 58 -0.85 -9.25 -2.24
C PRO A 58 -2.09 -9.93 -2.85
N LYS A 59 -2.40 -11.13 -2.36
CA LYS A 59 -3.59 -11.93 -2.75
C LYS A 59 -4.67 -11.80 -1.67
N ILE A 60 -5.31 -10.64 -1.60
CA ILE A 60 -6.36 -10.35 -0.62
C ILE A 60 -7.70 -10.41 -1.31
N ASP A 61 -8.58 -11.28 -0.82
CA ASP A 61 -9.97 -11.39 -1.23
C ASP A 61 -10.81 -10.39 -0.43
N VAL A 62 -11.43 -9.44 -1.12
CA VAL A 62 -12.36 -8.48 -0.55
C VAL A 62 -13.77 -9.02 -0.71
N GLU A 63 -14.47 -9.23 0.40
CA GLU A 63 -15.80 -9.85 0.41
C GLU A 63 -16.76 -9.17 -0.59
N GLY A 64 -17.30 -9.97 -1.51
CA GLY A 64 -18.22 -9.50 -2.56
C GLY A 64 -17.54 -8.80 -3.75
N TYR A 65 -16.22 -8.61 -3.75
CA TYR A 65 -15.42 -8.12 -4.87
C TYR A 65 -14.48 -9.19 -5.43
N GLY A 66 -13.93 -10.05 -4.57
CA GLY A 66 -12.93 -11.05 -4.92
C GLY A 66 -11.50 -10.58 -4.69
N GLU A 67 -10.52 -11.30 -5.24
CA GLU A 67 -9.11 -10.95 -5.13
C GLU A 67 -8.81 -9.62 -5.84
N VAL A 68 -8.07 -8.73 -5.17
CA VAL A 68 -7.56 -7.51 -5.82
C VAL A 68 -6.45 -7.91 -6.78
N GLU A 69 -6.75 -7.89 -8.07
CA GLU A 69 -5.78 -8.20 -9.12
C GLU A 69 -4.72 -7.10 -9.28
N LEU A 70 -3.51 -7.51 -9.67
CA LEU A 70 -2.48 -6.56 -10.09
C LEU A 70 -2.97 -5.80 -11.35
N PRO A 71 -3.10 -4.46 -11.31
CA PRO A 71 -3.58 -3.71 -12.46
C PRO A 71 -2.57 -3.75 -13.60
N LYS A 72 -3.07 -3.80 -14.84
CA LYS A 72 -2.24 -3.85 -16.06
C LYS A 72 -1.41 -2.57 -16.26
N GLY A 73 -0.26 -2.73 -16.91
CA GLY A 73 0.60 -1.63 -17.37
C GLY A 73 -0.04 -0.79 -18.49
N PRO A 74 0.59 0.34 -18.88
CA PRO A 74 1.92 0.81 -18.45
C PRO A 74 1.92 1.42 -17.03
N TYR A 75 3.06 1.36 -16.33
CA TYR A 75 3.23 1.89 -14.96
C TYR A 75 3.91 3.27 -14.94
N THR A 76 3.40 4.21 -15.72
CA THR A 76 3.95 5.56 -15.84
C THR A 76 3.21 6.53 -14.92
N PRO A 77 3.90 7.35 -14.09
CA PRO A 77 3.22 8.26 -13.17
C PRO A 77 2.20 9.18 -13.84
N ASN A 78 1.02 9.30 -13.25
CA ASN A 78 0.02 10.28 -13.64
C ASN A 78 0.23 11.57 -12.82
N ASN A 79 0.96 12.52 -13.40
CA ASN A 79 1.35 13.76 -12.74
C ASN A 79 0.30 14.88 -12.85
N THR A 80 -0.92 14.56 -13.30
CA THR A 80 -1.97 15.57 -13.52
C THR A 80 -2.40 16.18 -12.20
N LYS A 81 -2.23 17.51 -12.05
CA LYS A 81 -2.62 18.24 -10.82
C LYS A 81 -4.10 18.06 -10.45
N ILE A 82 -4.97 17.87 -11.45
CA ILE A 82 -6.42 17.63 -11.30
C ILE A 82 -6.73 16.29 -10.61
N LEU A 83 -5.79 15.33 -10.61
CA LEU A 83 -5.95 14.01 -9.98
C LEU A 83 -5.28 13.91 -8.61
N ARG A 84 -4.56 14.94 -8.20
CA ARG A 84 -4.03 15.07 -6.83
C ARG A 84 -4.99 15.73 -5.81
N PRO A 85 -6.25 16.14 -6.09
CA PRO A 85 -7.07 16.75 -5.06
C PRO A 85 -7.34 15.76 -3.93
N ASN A 86 -7.55 16.32 -2.75
CA ASN A 86 -7.72 15.57 -1.52
C ASN A 86 -8.90 14.61 -1.63
N PHE A 87 -8.71 13.42 -1.08
CA PHE A 87 -9.75 12.41 -0.91
C PHE A 87 -10.76 12.89 0.16
N THR A 88 -11.62 13.84 -0.23
CA THR A 88 -12.55 14.54 0.67
C THR A 88 -13.62 13.59 1.25
N THR A 89 -14.26 14.00 2.35
CA THR A 89 -15.40 13.27 2.93
C THR A 89 -16.51 13.02 1.90
N LYS A 90 -16.75 13.97 0.98
CA LYS A 90 -17.74 13.82 -0.10
C LYS A 90 -17.36 12.70 -1.06
N VAL A 91 -16.08 12.62 -1.46
CA VAL A 91 -15.57 11.55 -2.33
C VAL A 91 -15.64 10.19 -1.64
N LYS A 92 -15.25 10.12 -0.35
CA LYS A 92 -15.36 8.89 0.46
C LYS A 92 -16.81 8.38 0.52
N LYS A 93 -17.75 9.28 0.79
CA LYS A 93 -19.19 8.96 0.82
C LYS A 93 -19.68 8.47 -0.54
N GLY A 94 -19.36 9.20 -1.61
CA GLY A 94 -19.76 8.82 -2.97
C GLY A 94 -19.19 7.47 -3.41
N PHE A 95 -17.93 7.16 -3.06
CA PHE A 95 -17.34 5.85 -3.34
C PHE A 95 -18.07 4.72 -2.59
N LYS A 96 -18.38 4.92 -1.30
CA LYS A 96 -19.13 3.93 -0.51
C LYS A 96 -20.52 3.66 -1.10
N GLU A 97 -21.24 4.71 -1.48
CA GLU A 97 -22.55 4.59 -2.11
C GLU A 97 -22.47 3.85 -3.45
N TRP A 98 -21.50 4.21 -4.30
CA TRP A 98 -21.25 3.52 -5.56
C TRP A 98 -20.91 2.03 -5.36
N TRP A 99 -20.03 1.72 -4.40
CA TRP A 99 -19.63 0.35 -4.07
C TRP A 99 -20.83 -0.53 -3.70
N ILE A 100 -21.67 -0.03 -2.79
CA ILE A 100 -22.89 -0.74 -2.36
C ILE A 100 -23.90 -0.85 -3.51
N ALA A 101 -24.00 0.17 -4.37
CA ALA A 101 -24.88 0.13 -5.54
C ALA A 101 -24.48 -0.93 -6.58
N GLN A 102 -23.23 -1.42 -6.57
CA GLN A 102 -22.79 -2.57 -7.37
C GLN A 102 -23.23 -3.92 -6.76
N GLY A 103 -23.95 -3.92 -5.63
CA GLY A 103 -24.32 -5.12 -4.89
C GLY A 103 -23.20 -5.69 -4.02
N ARG A 104 -22.14 -4.90 -3.77
CA ARG A 104 -20.99 -5.32 -2.96
C ARG A 104 -21.16 -4.93 -1.50
N ILE A 105 -20.59 -5.74 -0.62
CA ILE A 105 -20.63 -5.50 0.83
C ILE A 105 -19.55 -4.48 1.18
N TRP A 106 -19.90 -3.50 2.02
CA TRP A 106 -18.92 -2.57 2.58
C TRP A 106 -18.24 -3.25 3.78
N PRO A 107 -16.90 -3.35 3.85
CA PRO A 107 -16.23 -4.05 4.94
C PRO A 107 -16.53 -3.46 6.32
N GLU A 108 -16.60 -4.31 7.34
CA GLU A 108 -16.75 -3.89 8.74
C GLU A 108 -15.38 -3.58 9.36
N GLY A 109 -15.29 -2.51 10.16
CA GLY A 109 -14.07 -2.10 10.86
C GLY A 109 -13.45 -0.78 10.38
N GLU A 110 -12.15 -0.61 10.62
CA GLU A 110 -11.40 0.58 10.20
C GLU A 110 -11.05 0.48 8.71
N VAL A 111 -11.91 1.04 7.86
CA VAL A 111 -11.77 0.96 6.39
C VAL A 111 -10.99 2.15 5.84
N ASN A 112 -9.95 1.85 5.07
CA ASN A 112 -9.29 2.80 4.17
C ASN A 112 -9.61 2.48 2.72
N ILE A 113 -9.77 3.53 1.92
CA ILE A 113 -10.00 3.40 0.48
C ILE A 113 -8.64 3.45 -0.21
N HIS A 114 -8.29 2.36 -0.89
CA HIS A 114 -7.00 2.19 -1.57
C HIS A 114 -7.15 2.36 -3.07
N HIS A 115 -6.16 2.97 -3.70
CA HIS A 115 -6.01 2.92 -5.15
C HIS A 115 -5.44 1.57 -5.57
N ILE A 116 -6.18 0.79 -6.37
CA ILE A 116 -5.69 -0.48 -6.93
C ILE A 116 -4.40 -0.23 -7.70
N LYS A 117 -4.42 0.78 -8.60
CA LYS A 117 -3.24 1.37 -9.23
C LYS A 117 -3.02 2.78 -8.68
N PRO A 118 -1.91 3.06 -7.96
CA PRO A 118 -1.67 4.39 -7.42
C PRO A 118 -1.33 5.39 -8.53
N LEU A 119 -1.55 6.69 -8.27
CA LEU A 119 -1.21 7.77 -9.19
C LEU A 119 0.27 7.76 -9.61
N SER A 120 1.18 7.40 -8.69
CA SER A 120 2.62 7.27 -8.96
C SER A 120 2.96 6.18 -9.98
N LYS A 121 1.99 5.31 -10.30
CA LYS A 121 2.10 4.23 -11.29
C LYS A 121 1.10 4.37 -12.42
N GLY A 122 0.45 5.52 -12.56
CA GLY A 122 -0.44 5.81 -13.69
C GLY A 122 -1.91 5.50 -13.47
N GLY A 123 -2.33 5.26 -12.23
CA GLY A 123 -3.75 5.20 -11.90
C GLY A 123 -4.41 6.57 -11.89
N ASP A 124 -5.67 6.59 -11.48
CA ASP A 124 -6.51 7.77 -11.36
C ASP A 124 -7.43 7.68 -10.12
N ASN A 125 -8.41 8.58 -10.00
CA ASN A 125 -9.39 8.58 -8.91
C ASN A 125 -10.75 8.01 -9.34
N SER A 126 -10.82 7.27 -10.45
CA SER A 126 -12.05 6.56 -10.83
C SER A 126 -12.46 5.59 -9.72
N PHE A 127 -13.76 5.40 -9.51
CA PHE A 127 -14.23 4.51 -8.45
C PHE A 127 -13.88 3.05 -8.75
N GLU A 128 -13.71 2.70 -10.01
CA GLU A 128 -13.22 1.42 -10.50
C GLU A 128 -11.75 1.16 -10.13
N ASN A 129 -10.95 2.20 -9.94
CA ASN A 129 -9.57 2.10 -9.48
C ASN A 129 -9.45 2.16 -7.94
N LEU A 130 -10.56 2.05 -7.21
CA LEU A 130 -10.61 2.12 -5.77
C LEU A 130 -11.17 0.84 -5.16
N VAL A 131 -10.66 0.47 -3.99
CA VAL A 131 -11.13 -0.68 -3.22
C VAL A 131 -11.14 -0.34 -1.72
N PRO A 132 -12.21 -0.67 -0.97
CA PRO A 132 -12.22 -0.52 0.48
C PRO A 132 -11.45 -1.69 1.11
N LEU A 133 -10.52 -1.38 2.02
CA LEU A 133 -9.68 -2.37 2.69
C LEU A 133 -9.63 -2.10 4.19
N ILE A 134 -9.70 -3.15 4.99
CA ILE A 134 -9.59 -3.13 6.45
C ILE A 134 -8.12 -2.87 6.84
N GLN A 135 -7.95 -2.01 7.83
CA GLN A 135 -6.65 -1.69 8.40
C GLN A 135 -6.32 -2.51 9.65
N PRO A 136 -5.03 -2.87 9.84
CA PRO A 136 -3.93 -2.81 8.88
C PRO A 136 -3.85 -4.02 7.93
N GLU A 137 -4.62 -5.08 8.18
CA GLU A 137 -4.42 -6.42 7.61
C GLU A 137 -4.49 -6.45 6.09
N GLU A 138 -5.40 -5.70 5.49
CA GLU A 138 -5.64 -5.72 4.04
C GLU A 138 -4.96 -4.55 3.33
N HIS A 139 -5.04 -3.35 3.91
CA HIS A 139 -4.56 -2.13 3.26
C HIS A 139 -3.02 -1.98 3.28
N GLN A 140 -2.37 -2.36 4.38
CA GLN A 140 -0.92 -2.16 4.55
C GLN A 140 -0.06 -3.00 3.60
N PRO A 141 -0.40 -4.26 3.27
CA PRO A 141 0.29 -5.06 2.26
C PRO A 141 0.41 -4.35 0.90
N PHE A 142 -0.68 -3.84 0.33
CA PHE A 142 -0.66 -3.14 -0.96
C PHE A 142 0.19 -1.87 -0.90
N THR A 143 0.02 -1.07 0.15
CA THR A 143 0.82 0.15 0.37
C THR A 143 2.31 -0.16 0.39
N ASN A 144 2.72 -1.20 1.10
CA ASN A 144 4.11 -1.63 1.19
C ASN A 144 4.65 -2.15 -0.14
N TRP A 145 3.81 -2.87 -0.87
CA TRP A 145 4.18 -3.44 -2.15
C TRP A 145 4.42 -2.35 -3.20
N TRP A 146 3.46 -1.44 -3.38
CA TRP A 146 3.55 -0.34 -4.35
C TRP A 146 4.71 0.61 -4.06
N ARG A 147 5.01 0.87 -2.77
CA ARG A 147 6.18 1.66 -2.36
C ARG A 147 7.50 1.05 -2.83
N SER A 148 7.54 -0.27 -3.00
CA SER A 148 8.74 -1.00 -3.43
C SER A 148 8.71 -1.39 -4.91
N TYR A 149 7.63 -1.09 -5.64
CA TYR A 149 7.45 -1.49 -7.03
C TYR A 149 8.18 -0.52 -7.99
N PRO A 150 8.90 -1.03 -9.03
CA PRO A 150 9.63 -0.22 -10.01
C PRO A 150 8.87 0.96 -10.59
#